data_AF-Q96WD7-F1
#
_entry.id   AF-Q96WD7-F1
#
_cell.length_a   1.000
_cell.length_b   1.000
_cell.length_c   1.000
_cell.angle_alpha   90.00
_cell.angle_beta   90.00
_cell.angle_gamma   90.00
#
_symmetry.space_group_name_H-M   'P 1'
#
loop_
_entity.id
_entity.type
_entity.pdbx_description
1 polymer ?
#
loop_
_entity_poly.entity_id
_entity_poly.type
_entity_poly.pdbx_seq_one_letter_code
_entity_poly.pdbx_strand_id
1 'polypeptide(L)' 'RLLLEIAYECFENAGLSIDSLWGSNTGVYVGQWANDYHEIQTRDIDAPPLYLTTGTGPAISSNRISYFFNLRGPSFT' A
#
# COMPACT_ATOMS: atom_id res chain seq x y z
N ARG A 1 -0.61 -0.39 7.04
CA ARG A 1 0.30 0.35 7.95
C ARG A 1 1.68 -0.29 7.96
N LEU A 2 1.85 -1.48 8.57
CA LEU A 2 3.14 -2.20 8.62
C LEU A 2 3.82 -2.33 7.26
N LEU A 3 3.05 -2.61 6.20
CA LEU A 3 3.59 -2.73 4.85
C LEU A 3 4.38 -1.49 4.38
N LEU A 4 3.97 -0.27 4.75
CA LEU A 4 4.70 0.96 4.40
C LEU A 4 5.99 1.11 5.21
N GLU A 5 5.94 0.76 6.50
CA GLU A 5 7.10 0.80 7.40
C GLU A 5 8.18 -0.17 6.90
N ILE A 6 7.79 -1.42 6.60
CA ILE A 6 8.70 -2.45 6.08
C ILE A 6 9.23 -2.10 4.69
N ALA A 7 8.40 -1.50 3.82
CA ALA A 7 8.87 -1.05 2.51
C ALA A 7 9.98 0.01 2.64
N TYR A 8 9.81 0.98 3.56
CA TYR A 8 10.83 1.98 3.85
C TYR A 8 12.12 1.33 4.37
N GLU A 9 12.02 0.46 5.37
CA GLU A 9 13.17 -0.26 5.94
C GLU A 9 13.90 -1.11 4.88
N CYS A 10 13.16 -1.69 3.94
CA CYS A 10 13.73 -2.43 2.82
C CYS A 10 14.60 -1.55 1.91
N PHE A 11 14.12 -0.35 1.57
CA PHE A 11 14.89 0.59 0.75
C PHE A 11 16.16 1.07 1.46
N GLU A 12 16.05 1.42 2.75
CA GLU A 12 17.20 1.84 3.57
C GLU A 12 18.23 0.71 3.70
N ASN A 13 17.79 -0.53 3.92
CA ASN A 13 18.67 -1.70 3.98
C ASN A 13 19.37 -1.96 2.64
N ALA A 14 18.70 -1.69 1.52
CA ALA A 14 19.31 -1.74 0.19
C ALA A 14 20.29 -0.56 -0.08
N GLY A 15 20.42 0.39 0.84
CA GLY A 15 21.23 1.60 0.67
C GLY A 15 20.65 2.59 -0.34
N LEU A 16 19.34 2.51 -0.61
CA LEU A 16 18.63 3.39 -1.54
C LEU A 16 17.94 4.49 -0.76
N SER A 17 18.25 5.75 -1.08
CA SER A 17 17.50 6.87 -0.52
C SER A 17 16.12 7.00 -1.19
N ILE A 18 15.13 7.55 -0.48
CA ILE A 18 13.82 7.87 -1.06
C ILE A 18 13.98 8.76 -2.31
N ASP A 19 14.87 9.74 -2.27
CA ASP A 19 15.12 10.65 -3.39
C ASP A 19 15.60 9.91 -4.65
N SER A 20 16.36 8.82 -4.50
CA SER A 20 16.83 8.00 -5.63
C SER A 20 15.70 7.21 -6.29
N LEU A 21 14.63 6.91 -5.55
CA LEU A 21 13.47 6.15 -6.00
C LEU A 21 12.32 7.05 -6.48
N TRP A 22 12.35 8.34 -6.12
CA TRP A 22 11.25 9.26 -6.37
C TRP A 22 10.99 9.45 -7.88
N GLY A 23 9.83 9.00 -8.34
CA GLY A 23 9.45 9.07 -9.75
C GLY A 23 10.05 7.99 -10.64
N SER A 24 10.74 6.99 -10.07
CA SER A 24 11.34 5.90 -10.82
C SER A 24 10.28 4.97 -11.43
N ASN A 25 10.66 4.21 -12.46
CA ASN A 25 9.83 3.14 -13.04
C ASN A 25 9.90 1.84 -12.20
N THR A 26 9.83 1.96 -10.88
CA THR A 26 9.82 0.81 -9.96
C THR A 26 8.39 0.29 -9.81
N GLY A 27 8.20 -1.03 -9.97
CA GLY A 27 6.92 -1.69 -9.75
C GLY A 27 6.74 -2.19 -8.31
N VAL A 28 5.49 -2.33 -7.88
CA VAL A 28 5.10 -2.83 -6.56
C VAL A 28 4.14 -4.00 -6.75
N TYR A 29 4.50 -5.16 -6.19
CA TYR A 29 3.69 -6.37 -6.23
C TYR A 29 3.50 -6.87 -4.80
N VAL A 30 2.25 -6.96 -4.34
CA VAL A 30 1.93 -7.35 -2.95
C VAL A 30 1.09 -8.62 -2.96
N GLY A 31 1.62 -9.71 -2.42
CA GLY A 31 0.81 -10.90 -2.17
C GLY A 31 -0.08 -10.71 -0.94
N GLN A 32 -1.39 -10.78 -1.11
CA GLN A 32 -2.35 -10.75 -0.01
C GLN A 32 -3.40 -11.85 -0.18
N TRP A 33 -3.67 -12.59 0.90
CA TRP A 33 -4.74 -13.60 0.93
C TRP A 33 -5.96 -13.08 1.68
N ALA A 34 -5.75 -12.54 2.88
CA ALA A 34 -6.81 -12.13 3.79
C ALA A 34 -7.06 -10.61 3.73
N ASN A 35 -8.31 -10.21 3.90
CA ASN A 35 -8.77 -8.81 3.92
C ASN A 35 -9.63 -8.52 5.15
N ASP A 36 -9.36 -9.17 6.29
CA ASP A 36 -10.16 -9.13 7.52
C ASP A 36 -10.50 -7.71 7.99
N TYR A 37 -9.56 -6.76 7.87
CA TYR A 37 -9.80 -5.37 8.24
C TYR A 37 -10.89 -4.71 7.40
N HIS A 38 -10.96 -5.04 6.10
CA HIS A 38 -12.02 -4.59 5.23
C HIS A 38 -13.36 -5.18 5.69
N GLU A 39 -13.39 -6.49 5.93
CA GLU A 39 -14.61 -7.19 6.37
C GLU A 39 -15.13 -6.64 7.71
N ILE A 40 -14.23 -6.40 8.68
CA ILE A 40 -14.58 -5.84 9.99
C ILE A 40 -15.19 -4.44 9.84
N GLN A 41 -14.65 -3.61 8.94
CA GLN A 41 -15.14 -2.26 8.72
C GLN A 41 -16.44 -2.20 7.92
N THR A 42 -16.78 -3.24 7.16
CA THR A 42 -18.03 -3.35 6.40
C THR A 42 -19.14 -4.10 7.13
N ARG A 43 -18.94 -4.50 8.40
CA ARG A 43 -19.97 -5.25 9.15
C ARG A 43 -21.22 -4.42 9.40
N ASP A 44 -21.06 -3.11 9.59
CA ASP A 44 -22.16 -2.16 9.74
C ASP A 44 -22.45 -1.51 8.38
N ILE A 45 -23.57 -1.90 7.78
CA ILE A 45 -23.98 -1.46 6.44
C ILE A 45 -24.55 -0.03 6.50
N ASP A 46 -25.08 0.39 7.64
CA ASP A 46 -25.77 1.68 7.80
C ASP A 46 -24.79 2.82 8.14
N ALA A 47 -23.58 2.48 8.58
CA ALA A 47 -22.54 3.45 8.94
C ALA A 47 -21.15 3.13 8.32
N PRO A 48 -21.02 3.06 6.98
CA PRO A 48 -19.74 2.79 6.35
C PRO A 48 -18.74 3.94 6.59
N PRO A 49 -17.47 3.66 6.94
CA PRO A 49 -16.46 4.70 7.09
C PRO A 49 -16.20 5.44 5.77
N LEU A 50 -16.09 6.77 5.82
CA LEU A 50 -15.87 7.62 4.64
C LEU A 50 -14.65 7.19 3.79
N TYR A 51 -13.58 6.74 4.44
CA TYR A 51 -12.32 6.38 3.79
C TYR A 51 -12.09 4.87 3.65
N LEU A 52 -13.15 4.06 3.81
CA LEU A 52 -13.09 2.59 3.76
C LEU A 52 -12.30 2.08 2.55
N THR A 53 -12.73 2.43 1.34
CA THR A 53 -12.13 1.95 0.10
C THR A 53 -10.65 2.30 0.00
N THR A 54 -10.30 3.55 0.32
CA THR A 54 -8.91 4.01 0.30
C THR A 54 -8.08 3.47 1.45
N GLY A 55 -8.70 2.98 2.53
CA GLY A 55 -8.03 2.52 3.75
C GLY A 55 -7.73 1.03 3.75
N THR A 56 -8.69 0.22 3.32
CA THR A 56 -8.65 -1.25 3.44
C THR A 56 -8.94 -2.01 2.14
N GLY A 57 -9.19 -1.31 1.03
CA GLY A 57 -9.37 -1.96 -0.26
C GLY A 57 -8.16 -2.83 -0.65
N PRO A 58 -8.34 -4.04 -1.24
CA PRO A 58 -7.23 -4.95 -1.53
C PRO A 58 -6.12 -4.31 -2.37
N ALA A 59 -6.48 -3.61 -3.44
CA ALA A 59 -5.56 -2.90 -4.33
C ALA A 59 -4.81 -1.74 -3.66
N ILE A 60 -5.29 -1.23 -2.52
CA ILE A 60 -4.62 -0.16 -1.78
C ILE A 60 -3.31 -0.65 -1.16
N SER A 61 -3.19 -1.95 -0.85
CA SER A 61 -1.97 -2.48 -0.25
C SER A 61 -0.73 -2.16 -1.10
N SER A 62 -0.76 -2.45 -2.41
CA SER A 62 0.30 -2.10 -3.37
C SER A 62 0.26 -0.61 -3.75
N ASN A 63 -0.93 -0.09 -4.11
CA ASN A 63 -1.05 1.28 -4.64
C ASN A 63 -0.63 2.35 -3.63
N ARG A 64 -0.79 2.10 -2.32
CA ARG A 64 -0.38 3.04 -1.28
C ARG A 64 1.14 3.12 -1.15
N ILE A 65 1.88 2.03 -1.36
CA ILE A 65 3.34 2.08 -1.46
C ILE A 65 3.73 2.90 -2.69
N SER A 66 3.17 2.55 -3.86
CA SER A 66 3.45 3.26 -5.11
C SER A 66 3.18 4.76 -5.00
N TYR A 67 2.05 5.12 -4.38
CA TYR A 67 1.68 6.52 -4.15
C TYR A 67 2.61 7.23 -3.16
N PHE A 68 2.91 6.61 -2.00
CA PHE A 68 3.69 7.26 -0.95
C PHE A 68 5.14 7.51 -1.35
N PHE A 69 5.77 6.57 -2.06
CA PHE A 69 7.16 6.70 -2.53
C PHE A 69 7.26 7.26 -3.98
N ASN A 70 6.14 7.68 -4.58
CA ASN A 70 6.05 8.16 -5.96
C ASN A 70 6.69 7.19 -6.98
N LEU A 71 6.44 5.89 -6.83
CA LEU A 71 6.89 4.87 -7.77
C LEU A 71 5.91 4.79 -8.95
N ARG A 72 6.41 4.86 -10.17
CA ARG A 72 5.61 5.02 -11.40
C ARG A 72 5.48 3.73 -12.23
N GLY A 73 6.06 2.64 -11.76
CA GLY A 73 5.92 1.34 -12.40
C GLY A 73 4.57 0.66 -12.10
N PRO A 74 4.39 -0.60 -12.55
CA PRO A 74 3.18 -1.37 -12.30
C PRO A 74 2.91 -1.56 -10.82
N SER A 75 1.65 -1.49 -10.40
CA SER A 75 1.24 -1.70 -9.00
C SER A 75 0.11 -2.73 -8.96
N PHE A 76 0.37 -3.87 -8.33
CA PHE A 76 -0.55 -5.01 -8.33
C PHE A 76 -0.62 -5.71 -6.96
N THR A 77 -1.81 -6.17 -6.60
CA THR A 77 -2.08 -6.99 -5.42
C THR A 77 -2.79 -8.27 -5.85
#